data_AF-X1S9X8-F1
#
_entry.id   AF-X1S9X8-F1
#
_cell.length_a   1.000
_cell.length_b   1.000
_cell.length_c   1.000
_cell.angle_alpha   90.00
_cell.angle_beta   90.00
_cell.angle_gamma   90.00
#
_symmetry.space_group_name_H-M   'P 1'
#
loop_
_entity.id
_entity.type
_entity.pdbx_description
1 polymer ?
#
loop_
_entity_poly.entity_id
_entity_poly.type
_entity_poly.pdbx_seq_one_letter_code
_entity_poly.pdbx_strand_id
1 'polypeptide(L)'
;MTVVVPPGFWEFIQYVSEMNGAQVGTDDPNMGRSSSTGRSRKARKLIQLPKKKRKVSAYQKEFGRQLKALKKKHPKTPVSRLMKRAHVATRKARK
;
A
#
# COMPACT_ATOMS: atom_id res chain seq x y z
N MET A 1 -15.41 -23.57 -21.66
CA MET A 1 -14.63 -23.83 -20.43
C MET A 1 -15.34 -23.13 -19.28
N THR A 2 -16.06 -23.85 -18.44
CA THR A 2 -16.77 -23.29 -17.28
C THR A 2 -15.84 -23.34 -16.07
N VAL A 3 -15.56 -22.18 -15.46
CA VAL A 3 -14.71 -22.11 -14.28
C VAL A 3 -15.59 -22.48 -13.07
N VAL A 4 -15.38 -23.67 -12.50
CA VAL A 4 -16.11 -24.12 -11.32
C VAL A 4 -15.55 -23.37 -10.10
N VAL A 5 -16.32 -22.41 -9.58
CA VAL A 5 -15.96 -21.66 -8.37
C VAL A 5 -16.27 -22.54 -7.14
N PRO A 6 -15.28 -22.82 -6.27
CA PRO A 6 -15.48 -23.68 -5.11
C PRO A 6 -16.54 -23.12 -4.14
N PRO A 7 -17.38 -23.98 -3.53
CA PRO A 7 -18.29 -23.56 -2.47
C PRO A 7 -17.50 -22.90 -1.33
N GLY A 8 -17.91 -21.70 -0.91
CA GLY A 8 -17.20 -20.92 0.12
C GLY A 8 -16.08 -19.99 -0.41
N PHE A 9 -15.85 -19.94 -1.73
CA PHE A 9 -14.92 -18.95 -2.31
C PHE A 9 -15.36 -17.51 -2.02
N TRP A 10 -16.66 -17.25 -1.97
CA TRP A 10 -17.21 -15.93 -1.59
C TRP A 10 -17.00 -15.60 -0.11
N GLU A 11 -17.05 -16.60 0.78
CA GLU A 11 -16.68 -16.43 2.20
C GLU A 11 -15.18 -16.17 2.37
N PHE A 12 -14.33 -16.79 1.55
CA PHE A 12 -12.89 -16.52 1.53
C PHE A 12 -12.59 -15.09 1.06
N ILE A 13 -13.29 -14.60 0.03
CA ILE A 13 -13.16 -13.20 -0.40
C ILE A 13 -13.66 -12.24 0.67
N GLN A 14 -14.76 -12.57 1.36
CA GLN A 14 -15.26 -11.79 2.48
C GLN A 14 -14.24 -11.78 3.64
N TYR A 15 -13.69 -12.93 4.02
CA TYR A 15 -12.62 -13.08 5.02
C TYR A 15 -11.37 -12.26 4.66
N VAL A 16 -10.92 -12.30 3.41
CA VAL A 16 -9.77 -11.53 2.92
C VAL A 16 -10.07 -10.03 2.91
N SER A 17 -11.29 -9.62 2.57
CA SER A 17 -11.72 -8.22 2.63
C SER A 17 -11.79 -7.72 4.08
N GLU A 18 -12.31 -8.52 4.99
CA GLU A 18 -12.48 -8.20 6.40
C GLU A 18 -11.13 -8.08 7.13
N MET A 19 -10.14 -8.90 6.73
CA MET A 19 -8.75 -8.80 7.21
C MET A 19 -7.98 -7.59 6.67
N ASN A 20 -8.39 -7.03 5.52
CA ASN A 20 -7.73 -5.89 4.86
C ASN A 20 -8.49 -4.55 5.02
N GLY A 21 -9.61 -4.51 5.76
CA GLY A 21 -10.52 -3.37 5.93
C GLY A 21 -9.95 -2.13 6.66
N ALA A 22 -8.62 -1.96 6.71
CA ALA A 22 -7.99 -0.72 7.14
C ALA A 22 -6.87 -0.32 6.17
N GLN A 23 -7.22 0.65 5.33
CA GLN A 23 -6.39 1.53 4.50
C GLN A 23 -6.15 1.12 3.04
N VAL A 24 -7.11 1.46 2.18
CA VAL A 24 -6.82 2.11 0.89
C VAL A 24 -7.85 3.23 0.71
N GLY A 25 -7.50 4.42 1.19
CA GLY A 25 -8.20 5.64 0.78
C GLY A 25 -7.63 6.08 -0.57
N THR A 26 -8.32 5.74 -1.65
CA THR A 26 -8.22 6.49 -2.91
C THR A 26 -9.40 7.44 -2.91
N ASP A 27 -9.13 8.71 -2.62
CA ASP A 27 -10.10 9.79 -2.76
C ASP A 27 -10.34 10.02 -4.26
N ASP A 28 -11.24 9.24 -4.87
CA ASP A 28 -11.84 9.54 -6.16
C ASP A 28 -13.12 10.38 -5.92
N PRO A 29 -13.14 11.69 -6.25
CA PRO A 29 -14.28 12.54 -5.95
C PRO A 29 -15.29 12.52 -7.10
N ASN A 30 -15.89 11.36 -7.41
CA ASN A 30 -17.09 11.35 -8.25
C ASN A 30 -17.88 10.03 -8.16
N MET A 31 -18.60 9.81 -7.06
CA MET A 31 -19.87 9.06 -7.12
C MET A 31 -20.84 9.61 -6.10
N GLY A 32 -21.73 10.49 -6.57
CA GLY A 32 -22.97 10.77 -5.87
C GLY A 32 -23.92 9.59 -5.95
N ARG A 33 -24.31 9.03 -4.80
CA ARG A 33 -25.67 8.54 -4.53
C ARG A 33 -25.81 8.08 -3.08
N SER A 34 -26.71 8.75 -2.36
CA SER A 34 -27.64 8.18 -1.35
C SER A 34 -27.02 7.51 -0.12
N SER A 35 -27.47 7.71 1.12
CA SER A 35 -28.55 8.47 1.73
C SER A 35 -28.30 8.40 3.24
N SER A 36 -28.70 9.46 3.92
CA SER A 36 -28.81 9.58 5.37
C SER A 36 -29.26 8.32 6.09
N THR A 37 -28.38 7.72 6.89
CA THR A 37 -28.76 7.07 8.14
C THR A 37 -27.71 7.42 9.19
N GLY A 38 -28.12 8.27 10.13
CA GLY A 38 -27.33 8.66 11.28
C GLY A 38 -27.00 7.44 12.13
N ARG A 39 -25.81 6.91 11.96
CA ARG A 39 -25.21 5.99 12.93
C ARG A 39 -24.18 6.81 13.70
N SER A 40 -24.65 7.49 14.75
CA SER A 40 -23.79 8.03 15.81
C SER A 40 -23.03 6.86 16.43
N ARG A 41 -21.91 6.50 15.79
CA ARG A 41 -20.92 5.62 16.38
C ARG A 41 -20.20 6.51 17.38
N LYS A 42 -20.71 6.53 18.62
CA LYS A 42 -19.93 6.93 19.80
C LYS A 42 -18.63 6.15 19.72
N ALA A 43 -17.60 6.78 19.14
CA ALA A 43 -16.40 6.11 18.69
C ALA A 43 -15.69 5.61 19.95
N ARG A 44 -15.87 4.33 20.25
CA ARG A 44 -15.01 3.65 21.21
C ARG A 44 -13.61 3.85 20.68
N LYS A 45 -12.81 4.64 21.38
CA LYS A 45 -11.39 4.86 21.10
C LYS A 45 -10.69 3.53 21.39
N LEU A 46 -10.86 2.58 20.47
CA LEU A 46 -10.07 1.36 20.40
C LEU A 46 -8.63 1.81 20.39
N ILE A 47 -7.91 1.52 21.48
CA ILE A 47 -6.48 1.76 21.59
C ILE A 47 -5.85 0.88 20.50
N GLN A 48 -5.62 1.46 19.32
CA GLN A 48 -4.96 0.76 18.22
C GLN A 48 -3.51 0.53 18.65
N LEU A 49 -3.21 -0.67 19.12
CA LEU A 49 -1.83 -1.06 19.45
C LEU A 49 -0.97 -0.93 18.17
N PRO A 50 0.22 -0.31 18.26
CA PRO A 50 1.05 -0.07 17.08
C PRO A 50 1.51 -1.41 16.48
N LYS A 51 1.29 -1.57 15.16
CA LYS A 51 1.72 -2.77 14.43
C LYS A 51 3.26 -2.85 14.45
N LYS A 52 3.80 -4.02 14.82
CA LYS A 52 5.25 -4.28 14.80
C LYS A 52 5.78 -4.18 13.37
N LYS A 53 6.67 -3.22 13.12
CA LYS A 53 7.30 -3.02 11.80
C LYS A 53 8.34 -4.11 11.55
N ARG A 54 8.37 -4.65 10.33
CA ARG A 54 9.39 -5.63 9.90
C ARG A 54 10.75 -4.95 9.78
N LYS A 55 11.84 -5.67 10.08
CA LYS A 55 13.20 -5.19 9.84
C LYS A 55 13.44 -5.13 8.33
N VAL A 56 13.94 -4.00 7.85
CA VAL A 56 14.27 -3.83 6.42
C VAL A 56 15.53 -4.60 6.06
N SER A 57 15.52 -5.27 4.91
CA SER A 57 16.67 -6.00 4.39
C SER A 57 17.81 -5.05 4.01
N ALA A 58 19.03 -5.58 3.90
CA ALA A 58 20.17 -4.77 3.47
C ALA A 58 19.94 -4.14 2.07
N TYR A 59 19.24 -4.83 1.16
CA TYR A 59 18.93 -4.30 -0.18
C TYR A 59 18.08 -3.03 -0.11
N GLN A 60 17.04 -3.07 0.72
CA GLN A 60 16.13 -1.95 0.88
C GLN A 60 16.81 -0.73 1.51
N LYS A 61 17.80 -0.95 2.40
CA LYS A 61 18.62 0.13 2.98
C LYS A 61 19.45 0.83 1.90
N GLU A 62 20.15 0.09 1.05
CA GLU A 62 20.93 0.65 -0.06
C GLU A 62 20.06 1.34 -1.10
N PHE A 63 18.92 0.74 -1.43
CA PHE A 63 17.94 1.34 -2.33
C PHE A 63 17.48 2.72 -1.85
N GLY A 64 17.17 2.86 -0.56
CA GLY A 64 16.79 4.14 0.04
C GLY A 64 17.88 5.21 -0.08
N ARG A 65 19.15 4.83 0.11
CA ARG A 65 20.30 5.74 -0.04
C ARG A 65 20.44 6.24 -1.48
N GLN A 66 20.40 5.32 -2.45
CA GLN A 66 20.50 5.65 -3.88
C GLN A 66 19.33 6.51 -4.35
N LEU A 67 18.10 6.19 -3.93
CA LEU A 67 16.93 6.97 -4.28
C LEU A 67 16.99 8.38 -3.68
N LYS A 68 17.42 8.54 -2.42
CA LYS A 68 17.59 9.86 -1.78
C LYS A 68 18.60 10.71 -2.54
N ALA A 69 19.73 10.12 -2.95
CA ALA A 69 20.74 10.80 -3.75
C ALA A 69 20.18 11.23 -5.13
N LEU A 70 19.42 10.35 -5.80
CA LEU A 70 18.82 10.64 -7.10
C LEU A 70 17.74 11.72 -7.03
N LYS A 71 16.90 11.73 -5.98
CA LYS A 71 15.92 12.79 -5.75
C LYS A 71 16.61 14.14 -5.54
N LYS A 72 17.72 14.17 -4.80
CA LYS A 72 18.51 15.40 -4.59
C LYS A 72 19.12 15.91 -5.89
N LYS A 73 19.68 15.02 -6.72
CA LYS A 73 20.31 15.38 -8.00
C LYS A 73 19.32 15.78 -9.09
N HIS A 74 18.13 15.18 -9.08
CA HIS A 74 17.15 15.31 -10.16
C HIS A 74 15.75 15.67 -9.65
N PRO A 75 15.55 16.90 -9.15
CA PRO A 75 14.29 17.30 -8.54
C PRO A 75 13.12 17.37 -9.53
N LYS A 76 13.39 17.71 -10.80
CA LYS A 76 12.37 17.84 -11.86
C LYS A 76 11.99 16.50 -12.52
N THR A 77 12.76 15.44 -12.28
CA THR A 77 12.52 14.14 -12.91
C THR A 77 11.41 13.39 -12.18
N PRO A 78 10.46 12.77 -12.88
CA PRO A 78 9.39 12.01 -12.24
C PRO A 78 9.95 10.86 -11.39
N VAL A 79 9.33 10.64 -10.23
CA VAL A 79 9.77 9.64 -9.24
C VAL A 79 9.82 8.24 -9.86
N SER A 80 8.89 7.87 -10.73
CA SER A 80 8.87 6.58 -11.43
C SER A 80 10.16 6.30 -12.20
N ARG A 81 10.74 7.32 -12.86
CA ARG A 81 12.02 7.20 -13.57
C ARG A 81 13.19 7.13 -12.61
N LEU A 82 13.14 7.86 -11.49
CA LEU A 82 14.14 7.78 -10.42
C LEU A 82 14.15 6.40 -9.74
N MET A 83 12.99 5.78 -9.55
CA MET A 83 12.88 4.42 -8.99
C MET A 83 13.58 3.39 -9.87
N LYS A 84 13.32 3.41 -11.19
CA LYS A 84 14.00 2.53 -12.16
C LYS A 84 15.53 2.71 -12.08
N ARG A 85 16.00 3.96 -12.05
CA ARG A 85 17.43 4.28 -11.90
C ARG A 85 18.01 3.83 -10.56
N ALA A 86 17.28 3.98 -9.46
CA ALA A 86 17.70 3.57 -8.14
C ALA A 86 17.89 2.04 -8.04
N HIS A 87 16.99 1.24 -8.65
CA HIS A 87 17.15 -0.22 -8.69
C HIS A 87 18.41 -0.64 -9.45
N VAL A 88 18.67 -0.02 -10.60
CA VAL A 88 19.89 -0.29 -11.38
C VAL A 88 21.13 0.08 -10.58
N ALA A 89 21.16 1.28 -9.97
CA ALA A 89 22.27 1.73 -9.14
C ALA A 89 22.52 0.80 -7.94
N THR A 90 21.45 0.35 -7.27
CA THR A 90 21.54 -0.55 -6.11
C THR A 90 22.06 -1.93 -6.51
N ARG A 91 21.66 -2.46 -7.68
CA ARG A 91 22.19 -3.72 -8.21
C ARG A 91 23.69 -3.59 -8.54
N LYS A 92 24.10 -2.46 -9.12
CA LYS A 92 25.50 -2.19 -9.44
C LYS A 92 26.36 -2.02 -8.18
N ALA A 93 25.85 -1.37 -7.14
CA ALA A 93 26.59 -1.15 -5.90
C ALA A 93 26.75 -2.41 -5.04
N ARG A 94 26.05 -3.50 -5.39
CA ARG A 94 26.03 -4.77 -4.65
C ARG A 94 26.61 -5.95 -5.43
N LYS A 95 26.83 -5.77 -6.73
CA LYS A 95 27.69 -6.63 -7.51
C LYS A 95 29.13 -6.25 -7.20
#